data_AF-A0A2T4PX96-F1
#
_entry.id   AF-A0A2T4PX96-F1
#
_cell.length_a   1.000
_cell.length_b   1.000
_cell.length_c   1.000
_cell.angle_alpha   90.00
_cell.angle_beta   90.00
_cell.angle_gamma   90.00
#
_symmetry.space_group_name_H-M   'P 1'
#
loop_
_entity.id
_entity.type
_entity.pdbx_description
1 polymer ?
#
loop_
_entity_poly.entity_id
_entity_poly.type
_entity_poly.pdbx_seq_one_letter_code
_entity_poly.pdbx_strand_id
1 'polypeptide(L)'
;MNENNISDENLKLYSNLLKIQNHQQDNIKQRISELDTKLEDLKNINDSNSENIDALLQMAENLDQELEININNSDINQAMSLTTEEKIQIDKLIDEFDEIEKVDYADDWNSFVNNNFDYANNFNLKVNEDSFKELLNDSEQKEILDRMKNDYNLGPLELDKYDYLVASLSGILSGLIDVFFIGEPLDSKKMRARINNKKNHEKLKNSLKNENYSKDEIEKILKKEREIDKEKVQNMSDSKLNKKIDEAADKIVFKFASFVYEYDKKNNQLVANKKKKFDNIAGAIGYLEKRFKVPYDARYAKDLNLSNSDLNMLPRNHHLKSLGHMPDVFGLFFSILDQFRHTTTVVDNGKITTHITPKFEGKNGKKNFELQGHTFIAKILCGVVNWLGHLMSDLVGSSGTRGHENKKGAGIPMPFYGLTQLMAFNISKGKNDMPTTFAKITEQVYVNGYDARFGATLAIPVVLNEVIIRLFWTIKQVYYNNKQLKSVLKINKSREMDRLLLVGQGTLCLVDGIDAFARSGGGQNFVLMLSRMNLVGWTRFGMCAFKETANIYTDSKNLKKLDRDLEKEWELLLKSSL
;
A
#
# COMPACT_ATOMS: atom_id res chain seq x y z
N MET A 1 -25.87 13.50 40.62
CA MET A 1 -24.53 14.10 40.75
C MET A 1 -24.28 14.81 39.45
N ASN A 2 -24.29 16.14 39.47
CA ASN A 2 -24.17 16.97 38.26
C ASN A 2 -22.75 16.85 37.70
N GLU A 3 -22.66 16.41 36.46
CA GLU A 3 -21.43 16.50 35.65
C GLU A 3 -21.10 17.98 35.44
N ASN A 4 -20.09 18.48 36.16
CA ASN A 4 -19.50 19.79 35.92
C ASN A 4 -18.70 19.72 34.60
N ASN A 5 -19.37 19.85 33.47
CA ASN A 5 -18.70 20.13 32.20
C ASN A 5 -18.12 21.55 32.27
N ILE A 6 -16.79 21.65 32.40
CA ILE A 6 -16.08 22.91 32.27
C ILE A 6 -16.25 23.39 30.82
N SER A 7 -16.77 24.60 30.61
CA SER A 7 -16.93 25.17 29.27
C SER A 7 -15.58 25.53 28.66
N ASP A 8 -15.48 25.53 27.33
CA ASP A 8 -14.28 25.98 26.60
C ASP A 8 -13.86 27.41 27.00
N GLU A 9 -14.83 28.27 27.31
CA GLU A 9 -14.59 29.64 27.82
C GLU A 9 -13.90 29.62 29.18
N ASN A 10 -14.33 28.76 30.11
CA ASN A 10 -13.71 28.62 31.43
C ASN A 10 -12.30 28.03 31.31
N LEU A 11 -12.08 27.03 30.45
CA LEU A 11 -10.74 26.48 30.18
C LEU A 11 -9.78 27.55 29.67
N LYS A 12 -10.23 28.39 28.73
CA LYS A 12 -9.44 29.50 28.20
C LYS A 12 -9.15 30.57 29.25
N LEU A 13 -10.12 30.85 30.12
CA LEU A 13 -9.91 31.75 31.25
C LEU A 13 -8.84 31.19 32.21
N TYR A 14 -8.97 29.94 32.65
CA TYR A 14 -8.02 29.32 33.58
C TYR A 14 -6.60 29.24 33.00
N SER A 15 -6.44 28.93 31.72
CA SER A 15 -5.12 28.90 31.09
C SER A 15 -4.44 30.27 31.02
N ASN A 16 -5.22 31.33 30.77
CA ASN A 16 -4.72 32.70 30.82
C ASN A 16 -4.26 33.08 32.25
N LEU A 17 -5.06 32.76 33.27
CA LEU A 17 -4.69 33.01 34.67
C LEU A 17 -3.42 32.25 35.06
N LEU A 18 -3.31 30.98 34.66
CA LEU A 18 -2.12 30.17 34.92
C LEU A 18 -0.87 30.73 34.24
N LYS A 19 -1.01 31.25 33.02
CA LYS A 19 0.09 31.93 32.31
C LYS A 19 0.59 33.16 33.06
N ILE A 20 -0.34 33.96 33.58
CA ILE A 20 -0.03 35.15 34.37
C ILE A 20 0.70 34.75 35.66
N GLN A 21 0.21 33.73 36.35
CA GLN A 21 0.87 33.18 37.53
C GLN A 21 2.27 32.65 37.24
N ASN A 22 2.46 31.95 36.11
CA ASN A 22 3.78 31.45 35.74
C ASN A 22 4.77 32.60 35.49
N HIS A 23 4.33 33.68 34.82
CA HIS A 23 5.15 34.88 34.66
C HIS A 23 5.57 35.49 36.01
N GLN A 24 4.66 35.58 36.98
CA GLN A 24 4.99 36.04 38.33
C GLN A 24 6.03 35.14 39.01
N GLN A 25 5.88 33.82 38.88
CA GLN A 25 6.85 32.87 39.42
C GLN A 25 8.23 33.01 38.77
N ASP A 26 8.28 33.22 37.46
CA ASP A 26 9.54 33.37 36.73
C ASP A 26 10.25 34.68 37.12
N ASN A 27 9.51 35.77 37.31
CA ASN A 27 10.06 37.02 37.86
C ASN A 27 10.65 36.83 39.27
N ILE A 28 9.96 36.06 40.12
CA ILE A 28 10.46 35.73 41.47
C ILE A 28 11.73 34.89 41.37
N LYS A 29 11.75 33.85 40.55
CA LYS A 29 12.93 32.99 40.36
C LYS A 29 14.12 33.81 39.84
N GLN A 30 13.89 34.72 38.91
CA GLN A 30 14.93 35.60 38.40
C GLN A 30 15.48 36.48 39.53
N ARG A 31 14.61 37.10 40.33
CA ARG A 31 15.05 37.91 41.47
C ARG A 31 15.83 37.10 42.50
N ILE A 32 15.41 35.88 42.80
CA ILE A 32 16.15 34.98 43.71
C ILE A 32 17.54 34.71 43.14
N SER A 33 17.65 34.40 41.85
CA SER A 33 18.95 34.17 41.19
C SER A 33 19.86 35.41 41.22
N GLU A 34 19.29 36.61 41.08
CA GLU A 34 20.01 37.88 41.22
C GLU A 34 20.51 38.07 42.65
N LEU A 35 19.66 37.83 43.65
CA LEU A 35 20.01 37.90 45.07
C LEU A 35 21.09 36.88 45.46
N ASP A 36 20.98 35.64 44.99
CA ASP A 36 21.98 34.59 45.25
C ASP A 36 23.35 34.99 44.71
N THR A 37 23.39 35.56 43.50
CA THR A 37 24.65 36.04 42.89
C THR A 37 25.26 37.16 43.73
N LYS A 38 24.45 38.13 44.15
CA LYS A 38 24.91 39.27 44.95
C LYS A 38 25.32 38.90 46.36
N LEU A 39 24.66 37.90 46.95
CA LEU A 39 25.03 37.37 48.26
C LEU A 39 26.39 36.66 48.20
N GLU A 40 26.67 35.93 47.11
CA GLU A 40 28.00 35.34 46.89
C GLU A 40 29.07 36.40 46.69
N ASP A 41 28.79 37.50 45.98
CA ASP A 41 29.72 38.64 45.83
C ASP A 41 30.05 39.29 47.19
N LEU A 42 29.04 39.56 48.02
CA LEU A 42 29.24 40.13 49.37
C LEU A 42 30.04 39.19 50.27
N LYS A 43 29.79 37.89 50.18
CA LYS A 43 30.56 36.88 50.91
C LYS A 43 32.03 36.89 50.51
N ASN A 44 32.33 36.95 49.20
CA ASN A 44 33.70 37.05 48.71
C ASN A 44 34.42 38.31 49.23
N ILE A 45 33.72 39.45 49.30
CA ILE A 45 34.26 40.69 49.88
C ILE A 45 34.56 40.50 51.37
N ASN A 46 33.64 39.88 52.12
CA ASN A 46 33.81 39.64 53.55
C ASN A 46 35.00 38.71 53.83
N ASP A 47 35.16 37.65 53.04
CA ASP A 47 36.28 36.72 53.15
C ASP A 47 37.61 37.45 52.87
N SER A 48 37.68 38.27 51.83
CA SER A 48 38.87 39.09 51.53
C SER A 48 39.18 40.12 52.62
N ASN A 49 38.16 40.76 53.20
CA ASN A 49 38.35 41.69 54.32
C ASN A 49 38.88 40.97 55.56
N SER A 50 38.42 39.74 55.84
CA SER A 50 38.95 38.92 56.94
C SER A 50 40.44 38.64 56.74
N GLU A 51 40.85 38.24 55.53
CA GLU A 51 42.27 38.00 55.20
C GLU A 51 43.12 39.28 55.37
N ASN A 52 42.59 40.43 54.95
CA ASN A 52 43.27 41.72 55.12
C ASN A 52 43.41 42.12 56.59
N ILE A 53 42.39 41.88 57.42
CA ILE A 53 42.43 42.12 58.87
C ILE A 53 43.50 41.25 59.52
N ASP A 54 43.57 39.97 59.18
CA ASP A 54 44.60 39.06 59.70
C ASP A 54 46.01 39.54 59.33
N ALA A 55 46.22 40.00 58.09
CA ALA A 55 47.49 40.56 57.66
C ALA A 55 47.86 41.84 58.41
N LEU A 56 46.90 42.74 58.65
CA LEU A 56 47.11 43.96 59.43
C LEU A 56 47.41 43.67 60.90
N LEU A 57 46.73 42.69 61.51
CA LEU A 57 47.03 42.20 62.86
C LEU A 57 48.47 41.70 62.97
N GLN A 58 48.90 40.89 62.00
CA GLN A 58 50.28 40.40 61.95
C GLN A 58 51.30 41.54 61.81
N MET A 59 51.00 42.56 60.99
CA MET A 59 51.84 43.76 60.89
C MET A 59 51.90 44.54 62.21
N ALA A 60 50.77 44.70 62.89
CA ALA A 60 50.69 45.39 64.17
C ALA A 60 51.47 44.66 65.28
N GLU A 61 51.34 43.33 65.36
CA GLU A 61 52.09 42.48 66.30
C GLU A 61 53.61 42.59 66.09
N ASN A 62 54.06 42.69 64.83
CA ASN A 62 55.48 42.88 64.51
C ASN A 62 55.99 44.29 64.89
N LEU A 63 55.16 45.33 64.73
CA LEU A 63 55.50 46.72 65.08
C LEU A 63 55.58 46.94 66.60
N ASP A 64 54.71 46.29 67.38
CA ASP A 64 54.69 46.37 68.85
C ASP A 64 55.97 45.77 69.48
N GLN A 65 56.64 44.86 68.78
CA GLN A 65 57.94 44.31 69.20
C GLN A 65 59.12 45.27 69.00
N GLU A 66 59.01 46.29 68.16
CA GLU A 66 60.12 47.20 67.80
C GLU A 66 60.07 48.58 68.49
N LEU A 67 58.94 49.02 69.05
CA LEU A 67 58.77 50.37 69.60
C LEU A 67 57.86 50.41 70.85
N GLU A 68 58.31 51.02 71.96
CA GLU A 68 57.43 51.39 73.09
C GLU A 68 56.53 52.58 72.70
N ILE A 69 55.37 52.30 72.11
CA ILE A 69 54.40 53.33 71.71
C ILE A 69 53.32 53.49 72.78
N ASN A 70 53.16 54.72 73.29
CA ASN A 70 52.14 55.06 74.28
C ASN A 70 50.88 55.61 73.57
N ILE A 71 49.96 54.71 73.20
CA ILE A 71 48.70 55.03 72.51
C ILE A 71 47.63 55.40 73.55
N ASN A 72 46.96 56.54 73.37
CA ASN A 72 45.85 56.95 74.24
C ASN A 72 44.48 56.63 73.60
N ASN A 73 43.41 56.59 74.41
CA ASN A 73 42.05 56.28 73.94
C ASN A 73 41.47 57.29 72.92
N SER A 74 42.03 58.50 72.82
CA SER A 74 41.61 59.51 71.83
C SER A 74 42.07 59.10 70.42
N ASP A 75 43.30 58.61 70.30
CA ASP A 75 43.89 58.16 69.02
C ASP A 75 43.16 56.93 68.47
N ILE A 76 42.74 56.02 69.35
CA ILE A 76 41.94 54.82 69.00
C ILE A 76 40.58 55.23 68.46
N ASN A 77 39.88 56.16 69.13
CA ASN A 77 38.56 56.59 68.72
C ASN A 77 38.58 57.35 67.38
N GLN A 78 39.65 58.09 67.09
CA GLN A 78 39.83 58.74 65.80
C GLN A 78 40.13 57.73 64.68
N ALA A 79 40.88 56.67 64.96
CA ALA A 79 41.16 55.60 63.99
C ALA A 79 39.93 54.70 63.72
N MET A 80 39.02 54.55 64.67
CA MET A 80 37.77 53.77 64.49
C MET A 80 36.64 54.55 63.80
N SER A 81 36.79 55.86 63.58
CA SER A 81 35.75 56.64 62.92
C SER A 81 35.90 56.57 61.39
N LEU A 82 34.91 55.99 60.72
CA LEU A 82 34.82 55.98 59.27
C LEU A 82 34.72 57.42 58.73
N THR A 83 35.56 57.73 57.76
CA THR A 83 35.49 58.94 56.95
C THR A 83 34.22 58.97 56.09
N THR A 84 33.85 60.16 55.61
CA THR A 84 32.70 60.33 54.72
C THR A 84 32.90 59.55 53.41
N GLU A 85 34.11 59.57 52.86
CA GLU A 85 34.47 58.79 51.67
C GLU A 85 34.35 57.28 51.88
N GLU A 86 34.78 56.74 53.03
CA GLU A 86 34.64 55.31 53.34
C GLU A 86 33.18 54.89 53.49
N LYS A 87 32.34 55.72 54.12
CA LYS A 87 30.89 55.47 54.18
C LYS A 87 30.26 55.43 52.79
N ILE A 88 30.62 56.36 51.91
CA ILE A 88 30.14 56.38 50.52
C ILE A 88 30.61 55.13 49.74
N GLN A 89 31.81 54.62 50.01
CA GLN A 89 32.29 53.38 49.39
C GLN A 89 31.53 52.15 49.88
N ILE A 90 31.23 52.08 51.18
CA ILE A 90 30.42 51.01 51.77
C ILE A 90 28.98 51.04 51.23
N ASP A 91 28.36 52.22 51.16
CA ASP A 91 26.99 52.37 50.64
C ASP A 91 26.89 51.93 49.17
N LYS A 92 27.96 52.10 48.36
CA LYS A 92 28.02 51.62 46.97
C LYS A 92 28.09 50.09 46.83
N LEU A 93 28.39 49.37 47.91
CA LEU A 93 28.40 47.90 47.92
C LEU A 93 27.02 47.31 48.23
N ILE A 94 26.06 48.14 48.64
CA ILE A 94 24.69 47.71 48.97
C ILE A 94 23.80 48.03 47.76
N ASP A 95 23.37 46.97 47.06
CA ASP A 95 22.40 47.11 45.98
C ASP A 95 20.97 47.25 46.54
N GLU A 96 20.23 48.24 46.05
CA GLU A 96 18.78 48.37 46.29
C GLU A 96 18.01 47.66 45.18
N PHE A 97 17.01 46.85 45.55
CA PHE A 97 16.19 46.11 44.61
C PHE A 97 14.77 46.66 44.57
N ASP A 98 14.25 46.89 43.36
CA ASP A 98 12.86 47.31 43.15
C ASP A 98 11.86 46.26 43.66
N GLU A 99 10.70 46.67 44.16
CA GLU A 99 9.63 45.73 44.52
C GLU A 99 9.16 44.95 43.29
N ILE A 100 8.95 43.64 43.43
CA ILE A 100 8.39 42.82 42.35
C ILE A 100 6.91 43.14 42.23
N GLU A 101 6.49 43.65 41.07
CA GLU A 101 5.07 43.84 40.78
C GLU A 101 4.33 42.50 40.87
N LYS A 102 3.24 42.51 41.65
CA LYS A 102 2.38 41.36 41.90
C LYS A 102 0.95 41.70 41.54
N VAL A 103 0.15 40.66 41.31
CA VAL A 103 -1.30 40.81 41.11
C VAL A 103 -1.90 41.15 42.47
N ASP A 104 -2.71 42.20 42.50
CA ASP A 104 -3.48 42.55 43.69
C ASP A 104 -4.53 41.48 43.98
N TYR A 105 -4.51 40.94 45.19
CA TYR A 105 -5.47 39.92 45.61
C TYR A 105 -6.82 40.58 45.94
N ALA A 106 -7.91 40.00 45.43
CA ALA A 106 -9.27 40.44 45.71
C ALA A 106 -10.10 39.28 46.29
N ASP A 107 -11.04 39.59 47.19
CA ASP A 107 -11.88 38.60 47.87
C ASP A 107 -12.97 38.01 46.96
N ASP A 108 -13.23 38.61 45.79
CA ASP A 108 -14.19 38.13 44.81
C ASP A 108 -13.52 37.69 43.51
N TRP A 109 -14.08 36.64 42.89
CA TRP A 109 -13.52 36.00 41.70
C TRP A 109 -13.40 36.94 40.51
N ASN A 110 -14.39 37.82 40.29
CA ASN A 110 -14.40 38.70 39.12
C ASN A 110 -13.32 39.79 39.24
N SER A 111 -13.18 40.39 40.43
CA SER A 111 -12.12 41.34 40.70
C SER A 111 -10.75 40.67 40.62
N PHE A 112 -10.59 39.46 41.15
CA PHE A 112 -9.35 38.69 41.02
C PHE A 112 -8.98 38.46 39.55
N VAL A 113 -9.94 38.05 38.73
CA VAL A 113 -9.75 37.85 37.29
C VAL A 113 -9.36 39.15 36.59
N ASN A 114 -10.04 40.26 36.90
CA ASN A 114 -9.73 41.57 36.32
C ASN A 114 -8.32 42.03 36.69
N ASN A 115 -7.92 41.91 37.97
CA ASN A 115 -6.57 42.27 38.43
C ASN A 115 -5.48 41.46 37.70
N ASN A 116 -5.74 40.18 37.40
CA ASN A 116 -4.84 39.36 36.59
C ASN A 116 -4.74 39.89 35.15
N PHE A 117 -5.85 40.25 34.50
CA PHE A 117 -5.80 40.80 33.15
C PHE A 117 -5.16 42.20 33.10
N ASP A 118 -5.34 43.02 34.13
CA ASP A 118 -4.66 44.31 34.26
C ASP A 118 -3.14 44.12 34.38
N TYR A 119 -2.70 43.19 35.23
CA TYR A 119 -1.29 42.78 35.29
C TYR A 119 -0.78 42.30 33.93
N ALA A 120 -1.55 41.45 33.23
CA ALA A 120 -1.18 40.97 31.91
C ALA A 120 -0.99 42.11 30.89
N ASN A 121 -1.87 43.12 30.93
CA ASN A 121 -1.76 44.30 30.08
C ASN A 121 -0.53 45.14 30.42
N ASN A 122 -0.23 45.35 31.70
CA ASN A 122 0.95 46.11 32.14
C ASN A 122 2.26 45.48 31.62
N PHE A 123 2.33 44.15 31.63
CA PHE A 123 3.50 43.40 31.14
C PHE A 123 3.42 43.02 29.65
N ASN A 124 2.41 43.51 28.90
CA ASN A 124 2.16 43.16 27.50
C ASN A 124 2.11 41.64 27.24
N LEU A 125 1.60 40.87 28.21
CA LEU A 125 1.42 39.43 28.06
C LEU A 125 0.29 39.16 27.06
N LYS A 126 0.58 38.35 26.04
CA LYS A 126 -0.44 37.91 25.08
C LYS A 126 -1.42 36.96 25.76
N VAL A 127 -2.59 37.47 26.11
CA VAL A 127 -3.73 36.66 26.59
C VAL A 127 -4.77 36.61 25.47
N ASN A 128 -5.24 35.41 25.12
CA ASN A 128 -6.19 35.04 24.03
C ASN A 128 -5.64 34.17 22.88
N GLU A 129 -4.34 33.89 22.85
CA GLU A 129 -3.77 32.79 22.03
C GLU A 129 -3.96 31.44 22.76
N ASP A 130 -3.49 30.33 22.20
CA ASP A 130 -3.64 28.98 22.78
C ASP A 130 -2.73 28.82 24.01
N SER A 131 -3.12 29.41 25.15
CA SER A 131 -2.26 29.60 26.33
C SER A 131 -1.74 28.28 26.91
N PHE A 132 -2.45 27.16 26.72
CA PHE A 132 -1.93 25.83 27.08
C PHE A 132 -0.70 25.42 26.28
N LYS A 133 -0.64 25.81 25.00
CA LYS A 133 0.54 25.55 24.16
C LYS A 133 1.74 26.38 24.59
N GLU A 134 1.52 27.63 24.98
CA GLU A 134 2.59 28.53 25.44
C GLU A 134 3.08 28.22 26.86
N LEU A 135 2.23 27.61 27.69
CA LEU A 135 2.63 27.06 28.99
C LEU A 135 3.59 25.87 28.86
N LEU A 136 3.56 25.18 27.73
CA LEU A 136 4.47 24.06 27.45
C LEU A 136 5.73 24.58 26.74
N ASN A 137 6.89 24.27 27.29
CA ASN A 137 8.14 24.51 26.59
C ASN A 137 8.32 23.56 25.39
N ASP A 138 9.23 23.89 24.47
CA ASP A 138 9.47 23.09 23.25
C ASP A 138 9.83 21.63 23.55
N SER A 139 10.49 21.36 24.69
CA SER A 139 10.87 20.00 25.10
C SER A 139 9.65 19.21 25.55
N GLU A 140 8.74 19.81 26.32
CA GLU A 140 7.49 19.20 26.78
C GLU A 140 6.54 18.93 25.61
N GLN A 141 6.41 19.89 24.69
CA GLN A 141 5.63 19.69 23.47
C GLN A 141 6.17 18.50 22.66
N LYS A 142 7.50 18.39 22.54
CA LYS A 142 8.15 17.28 21.86
C LYS A 142 7.94 15.96 22.58
N GLU A 143 8.03 15.93 23.92
CA GLU A 143 7.79 14.73 24.72
C GLU A 143 6.36 14.21 24.56
N ILE A 144 5.36 15.09 24.61
CA ILE A 144 3.95 14.74 24.36
C ILE A 144 3.78 14.17 22.96
N LEU A 145 4.38 14.80 21.95
CA LEU A 145 4.34 14.33 20.57
C LEU A 145 5.01 12.95 20.41
N ASP A 146 6.14 12.73 21.08
CA ASP A 146 6.86 11.46 21.07
C ASP A 146 6.07 10.37 21.82
N ARG A 147 5.37 10.69 22.92
CA ARG A 147 4.42 9.76 23.57
C ARG A 147 3.26 9.41 22.65
N MET A 148 2.63 10.39 22.01
CA MET A 148 1.55 10.13 21.04
C MET A 148 2.02 9.22 19.89
N LYS A 149 3.26 9.39 19.43
CA LYS A 149 3.88 8.55 18.41
C LYS A 149 4.22 7.15 18.94
N ASN A 150 4.84 7.04 20.11
CA ASN A 150 5.40 5.77 20.61
C ASN A 150 4.34 4.89 21.29
N ASP A 151 3.47 5.47 22.11
CA ASP A 151 2.54 4.73 22.96
C ASP A 151 1.21 4.43 22.25
N TYR A 152 0.86 5.26 21.28
CA TYR A 152 -0.41 5.19 20.53
C TYR A 152 -0.20 5.02 19.02
N ASN A 153 1.03 5.12 18.50
CA ASN A 153 1.30 4.99 17.05
C ASN A 153 0.45 5.95 16.19
N LEU A 154 0.15 7.14 16.73
CA LEU A 154 -0.70 8.17 16.10
C LEU A 154 0.10 9.27 15.40
N GLY A 155 1.35 8.98 15.02
CA GLY A 155 2.19 9.94 14.31
C GLY A 155 1.54 10.40 12.99
N PRO A 156 1.52 11.71 12.69
CA PRO A 156 1.07 12.19 11.38
C PRO A 156 1.95 11.58 10.29
N LEU A 157 1.34 11.27 9.15
CA LEU A 157 2.10 10.85 7.97
C LEU A 157 2.97 12.02 7.51
N GLU A 158 4.27 11.81 7.31
CA GLU A 158 5.21 12.83 6.83
C GLU A 158 5.12 12.98 5.30
N LEU A 159 3.89 12.95 4.79
CA LEU A 159 3.56 13.09 3.37
C LEU A 159 3.13 14.52 3.06
N ASP A 160 3.75 15.10 2.05
CA ASP A 160 3.40 16.42 1.52
C ASP A 160 2.70 16.32 0.16
N LYS A 161 2.25 17.47 -0.36
CA LYS A 161 1.56 17.56 -1.66
C LYS A 161 2.39 17.03 -2.83
N TYR A 162 3.72 17.07 -2.77
CA TYR A 162 4.59 16.59 -3.83
C TYR A 162 4.67 15.07 -3.84
N ASP A 163 4.58 14.41 -2.68
CA ASP A 163 4.49 12.94 -2.64
C ASP A 163 3.22 12.44 -3.36
N TYR A 164 2.08 13.06 -3.08
CA TYR A 164 0.82 12.75 -3.75
C TYR A 164 0.86 13.08 -5.24
N LEU A 165 1.51 14.19 -5.62
CA LEU A 165 1.71 14.55 -7.02
C LEU A 165 2.54 13.49 -7.75
N VAL A 166 3.67 13.06 -7.18
CA VAL A 166 4.53 12.03 -7.78
C VAL A 166 3.79 10.70 -7.92
N ALA A 167 3.06 10.28 -6.86
CA ALA A 167 2.27 9.05 -6.91
C ALA A 167 1.18 9.12 -8.00
N SER A 168 0.48 10.25 -8.11
CA SER A 168 -0.55 10.46 -9.12
C SER A 168 0.04 10.48 -10.53
N LEU A 169 1.14 11.20 -10.76
CA LEU A 169 1.83 11.25 -12.06
C LEU A 169 2.37 9.88 -12.47
N SER A 170 2.92 9.11 -11.54
CA SER A 170 3.33 7.72 -11.77
C SER A 170 2.15 6.84 -12.17
N GLY A 171 1.01 7.01 -11.51
CA GLY A 171 -0.24 6.32 -11.85
C GLY A 171 -0.74 6.67 -13.25
N ILE A 172 -0.75 7.96 -13.62
CA ILE A 172 -1.12 8.42 -14.96
C ILE A 172 -0.18 7.81 -16.00
N LEU A 173 1.14 7.92 -15.81
CA LEU A 173 2.13 7.37 -16.72
C LEU A 173 1.92 5.87 -16.94
N SER A 174 1.70 5.12 -15.86
CA SER A 174 1.49 3.67 -15.90
C SER A 174 0.16 3.31 -16.56
N GLY A 175 -0.90 4.09 -16.34
CA GLY A 175 -2.18 3.95 -17.04
C GLY A 175 -2.05 4.22 -18.54
N LEU A 176 -1.29 5.24 -18.95
CA LEU A 176 -1.01 5.49 -20.37
C LEU A 176 -0.20 4.35 -20.99
N ILE A 177 0.77 3.79 -20.26
CA ILE A 177 1.53 2.61 -20.71
C ILE A 177 0.58 1.44 -20.96
N ASP A 178 -0.33 1.18 -20.02
CA ASP A 178 -1.34 0.14 -20.16
C ASP A 178 -2.21 0.35 -21.42
N VAL A 179 -2.78 1.55 -21.56
CA VAL A 179 -3.69 1.89 -22.67
C VAL A 179 -3.03 1.77 -24.05
N PHE A 180 -1.81 2.31 -24.20
CA PHE A 180 -1.17 2.43 -25.51
C PHE A 180 -0.25 1.26 -25.87
N PHE A 181 0.40 0.64 -24.87
CA PHE A 181 1.40 -0.42 -25.11
C PHE A 181 0.87 -1.82 -24.80
N ILE A 182 -0.21 -1.96 -24.03
CA ILE A 182 -0.86 -3.25 -23.77
C ILE A 182 -2.20 -3.32 -24.50
N GLY A 183 -3.17 -2.50 -24.09
CA GLY A 183 -4.51 -2.47 -24.64
C GLY A 183 -5.25 -3.80 -24.45
N GLU A 184 -5.87 -4.32 -25.51
CA GLU A 184 -6.56 -5.63 -25.46
C GLU A 184 -5.78 -6.72 -26.21
N PRO A 185 -5.99 -8.00 -25.88
CA PRO A 185 -5.40 -9.12 -26.62
C PRO A 185 -5.83 -9.13 -28.09
N LEU A 186 -4.98 -9.66 -28.99
CA LEU A 186 -5.28 -9.75 -30.42
C LEU A 186 -6.60 -10.46 -30.74
N ASP A 187 -6.93 -11.56 -30.06
CA ASP A 187 -8.18 -12.27 -30.30
C ASP A 187 -9.40 -11.40 -29.93
N SER A 188 -9.28 -10.58 -28.88
CA SER A 188 -10.28 -9.54 -28.55
C SER A 188 -10.35 -8.45 -29.63
N LYS A 189 -9.21 -7.98 -30.17
CA LYS A 189 -9.19 -7.02 -31.30
C LYS A 189 -9.92 -7.57 -32.52
N LYS A 190 -9.64 -8.83 -32.88
CA LYS A 190 -10.29 -9.53 -34.00
C LYS A 190 -11.78 -9.71 -33.75
N MET A 191 -12.19 -10.05 -32.53
CA MET A 191 -13.60 -10.12 -32.15
C MET A 191 -14.29 -8.77 -32.34
N ARG A 192 -13.73 -7.68 -31.78
CA ARG A 192 -14.29 -6.32 -31.94
C ARG A 192 -14.41 -5.94 -33.41
N ALA A 193 -13.37 -6.19 -34.21
CA ALA A 193 -13.39 -5.90 -35.64
C ALA A 193 -14.53 -6.64 -36.36
N ARG A 194 -14.74 -7.92 -36.04
CA ARG A 194 -15.86 -8.73 -36.60
C ARG A 194 -17.22 -8.19 -36.19
N ILE A 195 -17.38 -7.79 -34.92
CA ILE A 195 -18.63 -7.21 -34.42
C ILE A 195 -18.92 -5.88 -35.13
N ASN A 196 -17.93 -5.00 -35.23
CA ASN A 196 -18.06 -3.72 -35.92
C ASN A 196 -18.37 -3.91 -37.40
N ASN A 197 -17.71 -4.86 -38.06
CA ASN A 197 -18.01 -5.24 -39.43
C ASN A 197 -19.47 -5.68 -39.57
N LYS A 198 -19.96 -6.63 -38.75
CA LYS A 198 -21.37 -7.08 -38.81
C LYS A 198 -22.35 -5.89 -38.69
N LYS A 199 -22.09 -4.95 -37.79
CA LYS A 199 -22.92 -3.74 -37.62
C LYS A 199 -22.85 -2.81 -38.84
N ASN A 200 -21.66 -2.57 -39.38
CA ASN A 200 -21.47 -1.72 -40.57
C ASN A 200 -22.11 -2.35 -41.80
N HIS A 201 -21.95 -3.66 -41.97
CA HIS A 201 -22.54 -4.44 -43.04
C HIS A 201 -24.07 -4.39 -43.03
N GLU A 202 -24.70 -4.50 -41.86
CA GLU A 202 -26.15 -4.34 -41.72
C GLU A 202 -26.62 -2.92 -42.05
N LYS A 203 -25.88 -1.89 -41.59
CA LYS A 203 -26.17 -0.49 -41.93
C LYS A 203 -26.04 -0.23 -43.43
N LEU A 204 -24.96 -0.69 -44.05
CA LEU A 204 -24.71 -0.55 -45.49
C LEU A 204 -25.81 -1.25 -46.29
N LYS A 205 -26.16 -2.49 -45.93
CA LYS A 205 -27.26 -3.24 -46.56
C LYS A 205 -28.59 -2.48 -46.48
N ASN A 206 -28.90 -1.84 -45.35
CA ASN A 206 -30.12 -1.07 -45.20
C ASN A 206 -30.08 0.24 -46.02
N SER A 207 -28.94 0.92 -46.09
CA SER A 207 -28.77 2.12 -46.94
C SER A 207 -28.97 1.79 -48.42
N LEU A 208 -28.30 0.74 -48.92
CA LEU A 208 -28.41 0.33 -50.32
C LEU A 208 -29.82 -0.11 -50.71
N LYS A 209 -30.57 -0.72 -49.78
CA LYS A 209 -31.99 -1.05 -49.99
C LYS A 209 -32.87 0.19 -50.12
N ASN A 210 -32.56 1.24 -49.36
CA ASN A 210 -33.30 2.51 -49.42
C ASN A 210 -33.00 3.30 -50.71
N GLU A 211 -31.85 3.04 -51.33
CA GLU A 211 -31.41 3.66 -52.59
C GLU A 211 -31.81 2.87 -53.86
N ASN A 212 -32.72 1.89 -53.76
CA ASN A 212 -33.26 1.10 -54.88
C ASN A 212 -32.23 0.29 -55.70
N TYR A 213 -31.07 -0.06 -55.15
CA TYR A 213 -30.14 -0.99 -55.80
C TYR A 213 -30.78 -2.38 -56.02
N SER A 214 -30.43 -3.05 -57.11
CA SER A 214 -30.87 -4.43 -57.33
C SER A 214 -30.23 -5.39 -56.32
N LYS A 215 -30.88 -6.53 -56.06
CA LYS A 215 -30.36 -7.54 -55.11
C LYS A 215 -28.94 -8.00 -55.45
N ASP A 216 -28.64 -8.18 -56.73
CA ASP A 216 -27.34 -8.68 -57.21
C ASP A 216 -26.22 -7.64 -57.03
N GLU A 217 -26.55 -6.35 -57.19
CA GLU A 217 -25.60 -5.26 -56.96
C GLU A 217 -25.26 -5.11 -55.48
N ILE A 218 -26.28 -5.18 -54.62
CA ILE A 218 -26.11 -5.18 -53.17
C ILE A 218 -25.17 -6.32 -52.75
N GLU A 219 -25.39 -7.54 -53.26
CA GLU A 219 -24.57 -8.69 -52.91
C GLU A 219 -23.11 -8.54 -53.34
N LYS A 220 -22.84 -8.00 -54.53
CA LYS A 220 -21.48 -7.74 -55.01
C LYS A 220 -20.75 -6.72 -54.12
N ILE A 221 -21.41 -5.62 -53.75
CA ILE A 221 -20.83 -4.58 -52.89
C ILE A 221 -20.51 -5.16 -51.50
N LEU A 222 -21.48 -5.86 -50.90
CA LEU A 222 -21.35 -6.50 -49.60
C LEU A 222 -20.23 -7.57 -49.58
N LYS A 223 -20.02 -8.29 -50.69
CA LYS A 223 -18.92 -9.25 -50.81
C LYS A 223 -17.55 -8.56 -50.79
N LYS A 224 -17.39 -7.49 -51.57
CA LYS A 224 -16.13 -6.72 -51.63
C LYS A 224 -15.77 -6.11 -50.26
N GLU A 225 -16.74 -5.56 -49.54
CA GLU A 225 -16.55 -5.05 -48.17
C GLU A 225 -16.04 -6.14 -47.23
N ARG A 226 -16.64 -7.34 -47.27
CA ARG A 226 -16.20 -8.49 -46.45
C ARG A 226 -14.77 -8.92 -46.76
N GLU A 227 -14.34 -8.88 -48.02
CA GLU A 227 -12.96 -9.21 -48.41
C GLU A 227 -11.95 -8.21 -47.84
N ILE A 228 -12.22 -6.91 -47.98
CA ILE A 228 -11.40 -5.82 -47.42
C ILE A 228 -11.28 -5.98 -45.89
N ASP A 229 -12.37 -6.33 -45.20
CA ASP A 229 -12.32 -6.49 -43.75
C ASP A 229 -11.62 -7.77 -43.28
N LYS A 230 -11.68 -8.86 -44.06
CA LYS A 230 -10.85 -10.04 -43.79
C LYS A 230 -9.37 -9.68 -43.84
N GLU A 231 -8.96 -8.88 -44.83
CA GLU A 231 -7.60 -8.37 -44.95
C GLU A 231 -7.22 -7.50 -43.73
N LYS A 232 -8.08 -6.55 -43.32
CA LYS A 232 -7.85 -5.74 -42.11
C LYS A 232 -7.67 -6.60 -40.86
N VAL A 233 -8.54 -7.60 -40.66
CA VAL A 233 -8.49 -8.51 -39.50
C VAL A 233 -7.23 -9.39 -39.54
N GLN A 234 -6.77 -9.78 -40.72
CA GLN A 234 -5.56 -10.56 -40.92
C GLN A 234 -4.29 -9.74 -40.61
N ASN A 235 -4.29 -8.45 -40.93
CA ASN A 235 -3.19 -7.53 -40.67
C ASN A 235 -3.09 -7.06 -39.20
N MET A 236 -4.08 -7.36 -38.36
CA MET A 236 -4.03 -7.05 -36.93
C MET A 236 -2.93 -7.84 -36.22
N SER A 237 -2.24 -7.20 -35.29
CA SER A 237 -1.22 -7.84 -34.48
C SER A 237 -1.31 -7.51 -32.98
N ASP A 238 -0.77 -8.43 -32.18
CA ASP A 238 -0.56 -8.22 -30.75
C ASP A 238 0.40 -7.06 -30.49
N SER A 239 0.28 -6.46 -29.31
CA SER A 239 1.23 -5.45 -28.88
C SER A 239 2.64 -6.04 -28.78
N LYS A 240 3.66 -5.20 -28.93
CA LYS A 240 5.07 -5.63 -28.82
C LYS A 240 5.36 -6.25 -27.45
N LEU A 241 4.72 -5.75 -26.39
CA LEU A 241 4.89 -6.30 -25.03
C LEU A 241 4.25 -7.69 -24.91
N ASN A 242 3.01 -7.86 -25.39
CA ASN A 242 2.32 -9.16 -25.33
C ASN A 242 3.12 -10.24 -26.09
N LYS A 243 3.64 -9.90 -27.28
CA LYS A 243 4.52 -10.81 -28.06
C LYS A 243 5.77 -11.21 -27.29
N LYS A 244 6.47 -10.25 -26.66
CA LYS A 244 7.66 -10.52 -25.85
C LYS A 244 7.35 -11.43 -24.66
N ILE A 245 6.20 -11.26 -24.02
CA ILE A 245 5.76 -12.10 -22.90
C ILE A 245 5.41 -13.51 -23.40
N ASP A 246 4.72 -13.63 -24.53
CA ASP A 246 4.44 -14.94 -25.15
C ASP A 246 5.74 -15.68 -25.50
N GLU A 247 6.73 -14.99 -26.10
CA GLU A 247 8.06 -15.56 -26.38
C GLU A 247 8.83 -15.95 -25.11
N ALA A 248 8.71 -15.16 -24.04
CA ALA A 248 9.32 -15.48 -22.75
C ALA A 248 8.67 -16.71 -22.13
N ALA A 249 7.34 -16.82 -22.19
CA ALA A 249 6.61 -18.00 -21.74
C ALA A 249 7.02 -19.25 -22.53
N ASP A 250 7.13 -19.15 -23.86
CA ASP A 250 7.63 -20.25 -24.70
C ASP A 250 9.03 -20.71 -24.26
N LYS A 251 9.96 -19.77 -23.99
CA LYS A 251 11.31 -20.09 -23.52
C LYS A 251 11.30 -20.78 -22.15
N ILE A 252 10.44 -20.33 -21.24
CA ILE A 252 10.28 -20.95 -19.90
C ILE A 252 9.80 -22.39 -20.05
N VAL A 253 8.73 -22.61 -20.82
CA VAL A 253 8.17 -23.96 -21.05
C VAL A 253 9.18 -24.86 -21.74
N PHE A 254 9.88 -24.37 -22.77
CA PHE A 254 10.90 -25.13 -23.48
C PHE A 254 12.08 -25.51 -22.58
N LYS A 255 12.54 -24.58 -21.73
CA LYS A 255 13.62 -24.83 -20.76
C LYS A 255 13.19 -25.83 -19.69
N PHE A 256 11.98 -25.70 -19.17
CA PHE A 256 11.41 -26.64 -18.20
C PHE A 256 11.25 -28.04 -18.80
N ALA A 257 10.63 -28.15 -19.98
CA ALA A 257 10.53 -29.43 -20.70
C ALA A 257 11.91 -30.04 -20.96
N SER A 258 12.90 -29.22 -21.32
CA SER A 258 14.26 -29.69 -21.57
C SER A 258 14.92 -30.23 -20.30
N PHE A 259 14.71 -29.56 -19.17
CA PHE A 259 15.19 -30.04 -17.87
C PHE A 259 14.53 -31.37 -17.49
N VAL A 260 13.20 -31.47 -17.61
CA VAL A 260 12.45 -32.69 -17.31
C VAL A 260 12.90 -33.83 -18.23
N TYR A 261 13.11 -33.56 -19.53
CA TYR A 261 13.61 -34.55 -20.48
C TYR A 261 14.98 -35.10 -20.09
N GLU A 262 15.95 -34.25 -19.73
CA GLU A 262 17.28 -34.72 -19.31
C GLU A 262 17.21 -35.52 -18.00
N TYR A 263 16.35 -35.10 -17.07
CA TYR A 263 16.12 -35.84 -15.83
C TYR A 263 15.54 -37.23 -16.12
N ASP A 264 14.47 -37.32 -16.92
CA ASP A 264 13.83 -38.59 -17.27
C ASP A 264 14.78 -39.49 -18.08
N LYS A 265 15.59 -38.92 -18.98
CA LYS A 265 16.62 -39.65 -19.73
C LYS A 265 17.66 -40.27 -18.81
N LYS A 266 18.17 -39.51 -17.83
CA LYS A 266 19.17 -39.99 -16.85
C LYS A 266 18.62 -41.14 -15.99
N ASN A 267 17.32 -41.14 -15.71
CA ASN A 267 16.66 -42.11 -14.84
C ASN A 267 15.93 -43.24 -15.60
N ASN A 268 16.10 -43.37 -16.92
CA ASN A 268 15.39 -44.35 -17.76
C ASN A 268 13.85 -44.25 -17.69
N GLN A 269 13.31 -43.04 -17.52
CA GLN A 269 11.88 -42.74 -17.34
C GLN A 269 11.24 -42.01 -18.55
N LEU A 270 11.85 -42.04 -19.73
CA LEU A 270 11.32 -41.34 -20.92
C LEU A 270 9.91 -41.81 -21.30
N VAL A 271 8.94 -40.89 -21.26
CA VAL A 271 7.52 -41.15 -21.55
C VAL A 271 7.13 -41.09 -23.03
N ALA A 272 7.98 -40.51 -23.89
CA ALA A 272 7.76 -40.42 -25.34
C ALA A 272 9.07 -40.33 -26.12
N ASN A 273 9.10 -40.90 -27.33
CA ASN A 273 10.20 -40.83 -28.30
C ASN A 273 11.60 -41.09 -27.72
N LYS A 274 11.88 -42.38 -27.43
CA LYS A 274 13.15 -42.88 -26.84
C LYS A 274 14.44 -42.54 -27.63
N LYS A 275 14.32 -41.95 -28.82
CA LYS A 275 15.43 -41.77 -29.78
C LYS A 275 15.83 -40.31 -30.03
N LYS A 276 14.94 -39.32 -29.85
CA LYS A 276 15.23 -37.90 -30.17
C LYS A 276 14.48 -36.94 -29.25
N LYS A 277 15.19 -35.95 -28.71
CA LYS A 277 14.62 -34.81 -27.98
C LYS A 277 13.76 -33.95 -28.92
N PHE A 278 12.70 -33.34 -28.41
CA PHE A 278 11.89 -32.39 -29.18
C PHE A 278 12.74 -31.20 -29.66
N ASP A 279 12.39 -30.63 -30.81
CA ASP A 279 13.12 -29.54 -31.47
C ASP A 279 12.33 -28.23 -31.52
N ASN A 280 11.04 -28.26 -31.18
CA ASN A 280 10.17 -27.09 -31.20
C ASN A 280 9.24 -27.05 -29.97
N ILE A 281 8.55 -25.92 -29.79
CA ILE A 281 7.66 -25.68 -28.66
C ILE A 281 6.49 -26.67 -28.60
N ALA A 282 5.91 -27.04 -29.74
CA ALA A 282 4.81 -28.02 -29.79
C ALA A 282 5.25 -29.40 -29.28
N GLY A 283 6.47 -29.82 -29.64
CA GLY A 283 7.09 -31.05 -29.14
C GLY A 283 7.42 -30.97 -27.64
N ALA A 284 7.87 -29.82 -27.15
CA ALA A 284 8.13 -29.58 -25.73
C ALA A 284 6.85 -29.71 -24.88
N ILE A 285 5.78 -29.05 -25.31
CA ILE A 285 4.45 -29.15 -24.68
C ILE A 285 3.97 -30.60 -24.72
N GLY A 286 4.02 -31.25 -25.88
CA GLY A 286 3.55 -32.63 -26.05
C GLY A 286 4.35 -33.65 -25.25
N TYR A 287 5.59 -33.34 -24.87
CA TYR A 287 6.37 -34.14 -23.93
C TYR A 287 5.86 -33.97 -22.50
N LEU A 288 5.66 -32.71 -22.06
CA LEU A 288 5.12 -32.39 -20.74
C LEU A 288 3.70 -32.94 -20.54
N GLU A 289 2.78 -32.77 -21.50
CA GLU A 289 1.41 -33.31 -21.48
C GLU A 289 1.39 -34.84 -21.24
N LYS A 290 2.40 -35.57 -21.75
CA LYS A 290 2.53 -37.02 -21.54
C LYS A 290 3.17 -37.36 -20.20
N ARG A 291 4.15 -36.56 -19.76
CA ARG A 291 4.93 -36.78 -18.54
C ARG A 291 4.12 -36.46 -17.28
N PHE A 292 3.30 -35.42 -17.37
CA PHE A 292 2.50 -34.87 -16.28
C PHE A 292 1.02 -35.06 -16.56
N LYS A 293 0.65 -36.30 -16.90
CA LYS A 293 -0.73 -36.63 -17.25
C LYS A 293 -1.62 -36.47 -16.01
N VAL A 294 -2.81 -35.89 -16.18
CA VAL A 294 -3.77 -35.68 -15.09
C VAL A 294 -5.18 -36.13 -15.51
N PRO A 295 -6.05 -36.51 -14.55
CA PRO A 295 -7.39 -36.99 -14.87
C PRO A 295 -8.37 -35.87 -15.26
N TYR A 296 -8.08 -34.64 -14.87
CA TYR A 296 -8.94 -33.48 -15.06
C TYR A 296 -8.73 -32.72 -16.39
N ASP A 297 -7.94 -33.27 -17.31
CA ASP A 297 -7.60 -32.68 -18.62
C ASP A 297 -8.60 -33.10 -19.74
N ALA A 298 -9.89 -33.04 -19.42
CA ALA A 298 -10.95 -33.34 -20.39
C ALA A 298 -11.16 -32.14 -21.34
N ARG A 299 -11.13 -32.37 -22.65
CA ARG A 299 -11.17 -31.29 -23.66
C ARG A 299 -12.59 -30.88 -24.04
N TYR A 300 -13.53 -31.80 -23.88
CA TYR A 300 -14.93 -31.66 -24.29
C TYR A 300 -15.84 -32.35 -23.28
N ALA A 301 -17.13 -31.99 -23.23
CA ALA A 301 -18.13 -32.68 -22.42
C ALA A 301 -18.19 -34.20 -22.69
N LYS A 302 -18.05 -34.61 -23.95
CA LYS A 302 -17.98 -36.02 -24.35
C LYS A 302 -16.82 -36.80 -23.74
N ASP A 303 -15.71 -36.13 -23.38
CA ASP A 303 -14.58 -36.79 -22.71
C ASP A 303 -14.96 -37.18 -21.26
N LEU A 304 -16.10 -36.70 -20.75
CA LEU A 304 -16.70 -36.99 -19.44
C LEU A 304 -18.04 -37.76 -19.55
N ASN A 305 -18.37 -38.31 -20.72
CA ASN A 305 -19.68 -38.92 -21.02
C ASN A 305 -20.88 -37.97 -20.84
N LEU A 306 -20.69 -36.67 -21.00
CA LEU A 306 -21.74 -35.66 -20.92
C LEU A 306 -22.12 -35.14 -22.31
N SER A 307 -23.35 -34.64 -22.43
CA SER A 307 -23.77 -33.89 -23.62
C SER A 307 -23.31 -32.43 -23.54
N ASN A 308 -23.24 -31.75 -24.69
CA ASN A 308 -22.93 -30.31 -24.73
C ASN A 308 -24.02 -29.45 -24.07
N SER A 309 -25.24 -29.98 -23.87
CA SER A 309 -26.30 -29.31 -23.10
C SER A 309 -26.07 -29.39 -21.59
N ASP A 310 -25.39 -30.44 -21.10
CA ASP A 310 -25.11 -30.62 -19.68
C ASP A 310 -23.90 -29.79 -19.23
N LEU A 311 -22.91 -29.65 -20.11
CA LEU A 311 -21.68 -28.92 -19.86
C LEU A 311 -21.16 -28.28 -21.15
N ASN A 312 -21.05 -26.95 -21.19
CA ASN A 312 -20.52 -26.26 -22.37
C ASN A 312 -18.98 -26.22 -22.35
N MET A 313 -18.32 -27.36 -22.54
CA MET A 313 -16.86 -27.46 -22.51
C MET A 313 -16.26 -27.71 -23.91
N LEU A 314 -15.29 -26.87 -24.27
CA LEU A 314 -14.59 -26.81 -25.54
C LEU A 314 -13.07 -26.69 -25.30
N PRO A 315 -12.21 -27.05 -26.28
CA PRO A 315 -10.76 -26.95 -26.12
C PRO A 315 -10.27 -25.53 -25.79
N ARG A 316 -11.01 -24.49 -26.20
CA ARG A 316 -10.66 -23.09 -25.93
C ARG A 316 -11.03 -22.61 -24.53
N ASN A 317 -11.95 -23.28 -23.82
CA ASN A 317 -12.42 -22.85 -22.50
C ASN A 317 -12.17 -23.90 -21.39
N HIS A 318 -11.72 -25.11 -21.72
CA HIS A 318 -11.62 -26.18 -20.73
C HIS A 318 -10.62 -25.89 -19.60
N HIS A 319 -9.48 -25.22 -19.85
CA HIS A 319 -8.58 -24.78 -18.76
C HIS A 319 -9.25 -23.78 -17.80
N LEU A 320 -10.28 -23.05 -18.25
CA LEU A 320 -11.05 -22.16 -17.38
C LEU A 320 -12.11 -22.94 -16.58
N LYS A 321 -12.76 -23.92 -17.21
CA LYS A 321 -13.87 -24.68 -16.60
C LYS A 321 -13.38 -25.79 -15.68
N SER A 322 -12.31 -26.49 -16.02
CA SER A 322 -11.72 -27.51 -15.16
C SER A 322 -10.84 -26.85 -14.10
N LEU A 323 -11.26 -26.95 -12.83
CA LEU A 323 -10.68 -26.17 -11.73
C LEU A 323 -9.20 -26.52 -11.49
N GLY A 324 -8.78 -27.74 -11.83
CA GLY A 324 -7.39 -28.20 -11.68
C GLY A 324 -6.36 -27.42 -12.51
N HIS A 325 -6.78 -26.63 -13.51
CA HIS A 325 -5.88 -25.81 -14.35
C HIS A 325 -5.66 -24.39 -13.81
N MET A 326 -6.26 -24.03 -12.67
CA MET A 326 -6.05 -22.71 -12.06
C MET A 326 -4.70 -22.67 -11.33
N PRO A 327 -3.81 -21.69 -11.58
CA PRO A 327 -2.51 -21.58 -10.91
C PRO A 327 -2.64 -20.91 -9.52
N ASP A 328 -3.45 -21.48 -8.65
CA ASP A 328 -3.71 -20.98 -7.30
C ASP A 328 -4.05 -22.11 -6.30
N VAL A 329 -4.38 -21.73 -5.07
CA VAL A 329 -4.68 -22.67 -3.98
C VAL A 329 -5.92 -23.52 -4.24
N PHE A 330 -6.92 -23.00 -4.97
CA PHE A 330 -8.11 -23.76 -5.32
C PHE A 330 -7.79 -24.77 -6.41
N GLY A 331 -7.04 -24.36 -7.42
CA GLY A 331 -6.59 -25.27 -8.47
C GLY A 331 -5.69 -26.39 -7.95
N LEU A 332 -4.80 -26.08 -6.99
CA LEU A 332 -4.00 -27.08 -6.29
C LEU A 332 -4.90 -28.09 -5.55
N PHE A 333 -5.87 -27.59 -4.78
CA PHE A 333 -6.79 -28.45 -4.02
C PHE A 333 -7.58 -29.39 -4.95
N PHE A 334 -8.23 -28.85 -5.98
CA PHE A 334 -9.02 -29.65 -6.91
C PHE A 334 -8.15 -30.60 -7.74
N SER A 335 -6.96 -30.17 -8.15
CA SER A 335 -6.01 -31.04 -8.85
C SER A 335 -5.64 -32.26 -8.01
N ILE A 336 -5.28 -32.08 -6.74
CA ILE A 336 -4.94 -33.19 -5.85
C ILE A 336 -6.17 -34.10 -5.69
N LEU A 337 -7.34 -33.53 -5.36
CA LEU A 337 -8.58 -34.28 -5.18
C LEU A 337 -8.93 -35.14 -6.40
N ASP A 338 -8.88 -34.54 -7.59
CA ASP A 338 -9.19 -35.21 -8.85
C ASP A 338 -8.16 -36.29 -9.22
N GLN A 339 -6.87 -36.06 -8.92
CA GLN A 339 -5.82 -37.08 -9.07
C GLN A 339 -6.06 -38.31 -8.18
N PHE A 340 -6.51 -38.11 -6.94
CA PHE A 340 -6.86 -39.22 -6.04
C PHE A 340 -8.11 -39.98 -6.50
N ARG A 341 -9.09 -39.27 -7.08
CA ARG A 341 -10.41 -39.82 -7.41
C ARG A 341 -10.56 -40.27 -8.87
N HIS A 342 -9.60 -39.96 -9.73
CA HIS A 342 -9.69 -40.14 -11.18
C HIS A 342 -10.88 -39.40 -11.80
N THR A 343 -11.14 -38.19 -11.31
CA THR A 343 -12.27 -37.34 -11.72
C THR A 343 -11.80 -36.07 -12.42
N THR A 344 -12.75 -35.34 -12.99
CA THR A 344 -12.61 -33.95 -13.42
C THR A 344 -13.66 -33.12 -12.68
N THR A 345 -13.22 -32.16 -11.88
CA THR A 345 -14.09 -31.17 -11.26
C THR A 345 -14.17 -29.92 -12.12
N VAL A 346 -15.38 -29.61 -12.59
CA VAL A 346 -15.66 -28.48 -13.48
C VAL A 346 -16.56 -27.45 -12.80
N VAL A 347 -16.30 -26.18 -13.10
CA VAL A 347 -17.19 -25.05 -12.79
C VAL A 347 -17.81 -24.53 -14.08
N ASP A 348 -19.14 -24.47 -14.12
CA ASP A 348 -19.88 -23.90 -15.25
C ASP A 348 -21.15 -23.19 -14.75
N ASN A 349 -21.29 -21.92 -15.15
CA ASN A 349 -22.48 -21.10 -14.92
C ASN A 349 -23.09 -21.24 -13.50
N GLY A 350 -22.25 -21.08 -12.47
CA GLY A 350 -22.67 -21.07 -11.07
C GLY A 350 -22.67 -22.44 -10.38
N LYS A 351 -22.32 -23.51 -11.09
CA LYS A 351 -22.34 -24.88 -10.54
C LYS A 351 -20.96 -25.51 -10.58
N ILE A 352 -20.57 -26.14 -9.47
CA ILE A 352 -19.41 -27.03 -9.41
C ILE A 352 -19.94 -28.46 -9.52
N THR A 353 -19.40 -29.23 -10.46
CA THR A 353 -19.75 -30.64 -10.65
C THR A 353 -18.49 -31.47 -10.84
N THR A 354 -18.51 -32.70 -10.34
CA THR A 354 -17.38 -33.63 -10.45
C THR A 354 -17.83 -34.85 -11.24
N HIS A 355 -17.08 -35.19 -12.28
CA HIS A 355 -17.38 -36.28 -13.19
C HIS A 355 -16.24 -37.29 -13.22
N ILE A 356 -16.56 -38.56 -13.36
CA ILE A 356 -15.53 -39.60 -13.56
C ILE A 356 -14.93 -39.41 -14.96
N THR A 357 -13.62 -39.53 -15.09
CA THR A 357 -12.96 -39.43 -16.39
C THR A 357 -12.81 -40.83 -17.00
N PRO A 358 -13.64 -41.23 -17.98
CA PRO A 358 -13.73 -42.62 -18.45
C PRO A 358 -12.43 -43.13 -19.09
N LYS A 359 -11.61 -42.21 -19.62
CA LYS A 359 -10.28 -42.54 -20.18
C LYS A 359 -9.34 -43.17 -19.13
N PHE A 360 -9.59 -42.94 -17.85
CA PHE A 360 -8.80 -43.43 -16.73
C PHE A 360 -9.49 -44.54 -15.94
N GLU A 361 -10.75 -44.85 -16.25
CA GLU A 361 -11.37 -46.11 -15.84
C GLU A 361 -10.61 -47.28 -16.48
N GLY A 362 -10.29 -48.30 -15.68
CA GLY A 362 -9.52 -49.44 -16.15
C GLY A 362 -10.30 -50.23 -17.20
N LYS A 363 -9.79 -50.31 -18.43
CA LYS A 363 -10.18 -51.36 -19.37
C LYS A 363 -9.25 -52.55 -19.18
N ASN A 364 -9.80 -53.72 -18.92
CA ASN A 364 -9.04 -54.97 -18.70
C ASN A 364 -8.00 -54.89 -17.57
N GLY A 365 -8.32 -54.22 -16.45
CA GLY A 365 -7.47 -54.18 -15.25
C GLY A 365 -6.25 -53.25 -15.31
N LYS A 366 -6.00 -52.54 -16.43
CA LYS A 366 -4.92 -51.53 -16.53
C LYS A 366 -5.48 -50.11 -16.44
N LYS A 367 -5.13 -49.39 -15.37
CA LYS A 367 -5.44 -47.95 -15.23
C LYS A 367 -4.52 -47.13 -16.14
N ASN A 368 -5.08 -46.19 -16.90
CA ASN A 368 -4.32 -45.32 -17.81
C ASN A 368 -3.63 -44.12 -17.13
N PHE A 369 -3.82 -43.98 -15.82
CA PHE A 369 -3.20 -42.99 -14.93
C PHE A 369 -3.15 -43.57 -13.52
N GLU A 370 -2.01 -43.35 -12.85
CA GLU A 370 -1.80 -43.72 -11.46
C GLU A 370 -1.05 -42.61 -10.76
N LEU A 371 -1.64 -42.08 -9.68
CA LEU A 371 -0.98 -41.12 -8.80
C LEU A 371 0.17 -41.81 -8.06
N GLN A 372 1.39 -41.39 -8.37
CA GLN A 372 2.62 -41.96 -7.84
C GLN A 372 2.77 -41.71 -6.33
N GLY A 373 3.46 -42.61 -5.63
CA GLY A 373 3.75 -42.52 -4.20
C GLY A 373 3.26 -43.74 -3.40
N HIS A 374 4.11 -44.25 -2.50
CA HIS A 374 3.82 -45.44 -1.70
C HIS A 374 3.10 -45.13 -0.37
N THR A 375 3.06 -43.85 0.04
CA THR A 375 2.37 -43.37 1.24
C THR A 375 1.40 -42.25 0.88
N PHE A 376 0.45 -41.95 1.78
CA PHE A 376 -0.49 -40.85 1.59
C PHE A 376 0.22 -39.49 1.40
N ILE A 377 1.21 -39.19 2.24
CA ILE A 377 2.01 -37.95 2.15
C ILE A 377 2.80 -37.91 0.83
N ALA A 378 3.41 -39.02 0.42
CA ALA A 378 4.13 -39.09 -0.85
C ALA A 378 3.20 -38.85 -2.04
N LYS A 379 1.98 -39.38 -2.01
CA LYS A 379 0.96 -39.15 -3.06
C LYS A 379 0.54 -37.69 -3.15
N ILE A 380 0.41 -36.98 -2.01
CA ILE A 380 0.15 -35.54 -2.01
C ILE A 380 1.30 -34.81 -2.71
N LEU A 381 2.55 -35.07 -2.31
CA LEU A 381 3.73 -34.42 -2.90
C LEU A 381 3.84 -34.70 -4.41
N CYS A 382 3.66 -35.96 -4.82
CA CYS A 382 3.63 -36.34 -6.22
C CYS A 382 2.48 -35.65 -6.97
N GLY A 383 1.32 -35.50 -6.35
CA GLY A 383 0.18 -34.78 -6.90
C GLY A 383 0.49 -33.30 -7.15
N VAL A 384 1.17 -32.63 -6.20
CA VAL A 384 1.64 -31.24 -6.35
C VAL A 384 2.62 -31.12 -7.52
N VAL A 385 3.63 -32.00 -7.59
CA VAL A 385 4.64 -31.98 -8.66
C VAL A 385 3.98 -32.25 -10.02
N ASN A 386 3.02 -33.18 -10.07
CA ASN A 386 2.30 -33.50 -11.29
C ASN A 386 1.44 -32.32 -11.76
N TRP A 387 0.76 -31.64 -10.83
CA TRP A 387 0.00 -30.42 -11.10
C TRP A 387 0.88 -29.30 -11.65
N LEU A 388 2.02 -29.01 -11.02
CA LEU A 388 2.96 -27.98 -11.49
C LEU A 388 3.46 -28.28 -12.91
N GLY A 389 3.80 -29.54 -13.19
CA GLY A 389 4.25 -29.97 -14.51
C GLY A 389 3.15 -29.86 -15.58
N HIS A 390 1.90 -30.19 -15.22
CA HIS A 390 0.74 -30.07 -16.11
C HIS A 390 0.37 -28.60 -16.38
N LEU A 391 0.39 -27.72 -15.36
CA LEU A 391 0.20 -26.29 -15.58
C LEU A 391 1.26 -25.70 -16.50
N MET A 392 2.50 -26.20 -16.42
CA MET A 392 3.58 -25.73 -17.29
C MET A 392 3.39 -26.15 -18.75
N SER A 393 2.78 -27.31 -19.05
CA SER A 393 2.41 -27.63 -20.42
C SER A 393 1.32 -26.70 -20.94
N ASP A 394 0.33 -26.40 -20.10
CA ASP A 394 -0.85 -25.64 -20.52
C ASP A 394 -0.60 -24.13 -20.61
N LEU A 395 0.47 -23.62 -19.98
CA LEU A 395 0.82 -22.18 -19.93
C LEU A 395 0.82 -21.52 -21.31
N VAL A 396 1.30 -22.23 -22.33
CA VAL A 396 1.43 -21.74 -23.71
C VAL A 396 0.47 -22.42 -24.69
N GLY A 397 -0.55 -23.09 -24.16
CA GLY A 397 -1.55 -23.84 -24.90
C GLY A 397 -1.09 -25.24 -25.30
N SER A 398 -1.87 -25.91 -26.15
CA SER A 398 -1.68 -27.33 -26.44
C SER A 398 -0.73 -27.61 -27.59
N SER A 399 -0.09 -28.79 -27.53
CA SER A 399 0.81 -29.28 -28.58
C SER A 399 0.15 -29.28 -29.97
N GLY A 400 -1.12 -29.71 -30.06
CA GLY A 400 -1.89 -29.72 -31.31
C GLY A 400 -2.15 -28.33 -31.89
N THR A 401 -2.40 -27.33 -31.05
CA THR A 401 -2.62 -25.96 -31.54
C THR A 401 -1.31 -25.31 -31.99
N ARG A 402 -0.24 -25.51 -31.21
CA ARG A 402 1.09 -24.93 -31.46
C ARG A 402 1.84 -25.60 -32.59
N GLY A 403 1.40 -26.79 -33.03
CA GLY A 403 1.89 -27.45 -34.24
C GLY A 403 1.46 -26.77 -35.55
N HIS A 404 0.49 -25.84 -35.48
CA HIS A 404 0.09 -25.02 -36.63
C HIS A 404 0.75 -23.64 -36.58
N GLU A 405 1.19 -23.16 -37.75
CA GLU A 405 1.85 -21.86 -37.87
C GLU A 405 0.99 -20.71 -37.32
N ASN A 406 1.63 -19.81 -36.57
CA ASN A 406 1.04 -18.56 -36.05
C ASN A 406 -0.18 -18.76 -35.12
N LYS A 407 -0.32 -19.91 -34.45
CA LYS A 407 -1.37 -20.15 -33.45
C LYS A 407 -0.82 -20.04 -32.03
N LYS A 408 -1.49 -19.24 -31.18
CA LYS A 408 -1.11 -18.99 -29.77
C LYS A 408 -1.55 -20.09 -28.79
N GLY A 409 -2.66 -20.79 -29.07
CA GLY A 409 -3.28 -21.72 -28.12
C GLY A 409 -3.93 -21.01 -26.92
N ALA A 410 -4.87 -21.68 -26.25
CA ALA A 410 -5.45 -21.18 -25.00
C ALA A 410 -4.47 -21.49 -23.85
N GLY A 411 -3.95 -20.47 -23.17
CA GLY A 411 -3.07 -20.65 -22.00
C GLY A 411 -3.85 -21.10 -20.77
N ILE A 412 -3.24 -21.09 -19.59
CA ILE A 412 -3.96 -21.27 -18.31
C ILE A 412 -4.67 -19.97 -17.88
N PRO A 413 -5.77 -20.02 -17.11
CA PRO A 413 -6.38 -18.83 -16.53
C PRO A 413 -5.42 -18.10 -15.59
N MET A 414 -5.64 -16.79 -15.38
CA MET A 414 -4.97 -16.06 -14.31
C MET A 414 -5.37 -16.66 -12.95
N PRO A 415 -4.52 -16.54 -11.91
CA PRO A 415 -4.89 -16.95 -10.55
C PRO A 415 -6.27 -16.39 -10.16
N PHE A 416 -7.09 -17.24 -9.56
CA PHE A 416 -8.46 -16.99 -9.12
C PHE A 416 -9.48 -16.65 -10.22
N TYR A 417 -9.08 -16.52 -11.49
CA TYR A 417 -9.99 -16.14 -12.57
C TYR A 417 -11.11 -17.15 -12.80
N GLY A 418 -10.86 -18.45 -12.59
CA GLY A 418 -11.89 -19.49 -12.69
C GLY A 418 -13.05 -19.33 -11.70
N LEU A 419 -12.86 -18.61 -10.58
CA LEU A 419 -13.94 -18.32 -9.63
C LEU A 419 -15.02 -17.41 -10.21
N THR A 420 -14.71 -16.64 -11.27
CA THR A 420 -15.71 -15.86 -12.01
C THR A 420 -16.84 -16.74 -12.58
N GLN A 421 -16.57 -18.03 -12.79
CA GLN A 421 -17.56 -18.97 -13.29
C GLN A 421 -18.65 -19.32 -12.25
N LEU A 422 -18.44 -19.00 -10.97
CA LEU A 422 -19.46 -19.09 -9.93
C LEU A 422 -20.47 -17.92 -9.97
N MET A 423 -20.12 -16.84 -10.64
CA MET A 423 -20.92 -15.61 -10.70
C MET A 423 -21.94 -15.67 -11.85
N ALA A 424 -22.98 -16.48 -11.68
CA ALA A 424 -23.99 -16.74 -12.72
C ALA A 424 -25.16 -15.73 -12.74
N PHE A 425 -25.01 -14.56 -12.12
CA PHE A 425 -26.06 -13.53 -12.15
C PHE A 425 -26.12 -12.83 -13.51
N ASN A 426 -27.32 -12.38 -13.88
CA ASN A 426 -27.55 -11.67 -15.14
C ASN A 426 -27.06 -10.21 -15.05
N ILE A 427 -26.35 -9.73 -16.06
CA ILE A 427 -25.81 -8.36 -16.10
C ILE A 427 -26.59 -7.44 -17.05
N SER A 428 -27.36 -7.99 -18.00
CA SER A 428 -28.24 -7.18 -18.86
C SER A 428 -29.31 -8.03 -19.56
N LYS A 429 -30.41 -7.39 -20.00
CA LYS A 429 -31.30 -7.93 -21.06
C LYS A 429 -30.57 -7.79 -22.40
N GLY A 430 -29.79 -8.80 -22.77
CA GLY A 430 -29.06 -8.80 -24.03
C GLY A 430 -29.99 -8.58 -25.22
N LYS A 431 -29.80 -7.50 -25.97
CA LYS A 431 -30.18 -7.43 -27.39
C LYS A 431 -28.92 -7.72 -28.21
N ASN A 432 -29.03 -8.63 -29.17
CA ASN A 432 -28.02 -8.99 -30.18
C ASN A 432 -26.76 -9.74 -29.67
N ASP A 433 -26.90 -11.05 -29.42
CA ASP A 433 -25.80 -12.03 -29.32
C ASP A 433 -24.72 -11.80 -28.22
N MET A 434 -25.03 -11.10 -27.12
CA MET A 434 -24.11 -10.95 -26.00
C MET A 434 -24.35 -11.98 -24.88
N PRO A 435 -23.29 -12.51 -24.24
CA PRO A 435 -23.42 -13.43 -23.12
C PRO A 435 -24.26 -12.82 -21.97
N THR A 436 -25.18 -13.62 -21.42
CA THR A 436 -26.25 -13.14 -20.52
C THR A 436 -25.86 -13.07 -19.04
N THR A 437 -24.93 -13.92 -18.61
CA THR A 437 -24.43 -13.99 -17.22
C THR A 437 -22.99 -13.51 -17.13
N PHE A 438 -22.56 -13.01 -15.96
CA PHE A 438 -21.17 -12.58 -15.75
C PHE A 438 -20.16 -13.70 -16.00
N ALA A 439 -20.47 -14.93 -15.57
CA ALA A 439 -19.68 -16.13 -15.87
C ALA A 439 -19.43 -16.30 -17.38
N LYS A 440 -20.47 -16.14 -18.22
CA LYS A 440 -20.32 -16.24 -19.68
C LYS A 440 -19.56 -15.06 -20.29
N ILE A 441 -19.71 -13.85 -19.74
CA ILE A 441 -18.95 -12.68 -20.19
C ILE A 441 -17.45 -12.92 -19.95
N THR A 442 -17.08 -13.31 -18.73
CA THR A 442 -15.69 -13.59 -18.35
C THR A 442 -15.11 -14.81 -19.06
N GLU A 443 -15.92 -15.85 -19.30
CA GLU A 443 -15.53 -16.96 -20.18
C GLU A 443 -15.14 -16.47 -21.57
N GLN A 444 -15.94 -15.57 -22.17
CA GLN A 444 -15.64 -15.03 -23.49
C GLN A 444 -14.39 -14.13 -23.49
N VAL A 445 -14.18 -13.34 -22.44
CA VAL A 445 -12.97 -12.52 -22.24
C VAL A 445 -11.73 -13.43 -22.24
N TYR A 446 -11.75 -14.49 -21.44
CA TYR A 446 -10.70 -15.50 -21.38
C TYR A 446 -10.44 -16.17 -22.74
N VAL A 447 -11.50 -16.67 -23.40
CA VAL A 447 -11.40 -17.32 -24.72
C VAL A 447 -10.80 -16.39 -25.78
N ASN A 448 -10.93 -15.08 -25.60
CA ASN A 448 -10.36 -14.05 -26.46
C ASN A 448 -8.94 -13.60 -26.05
N GLY A 449 -8.21 -14.44 -25.31
CA GLY A 449 -6.78 -14.27 -25.05
C GLY A 449 -6.42 -13.61 -23.72
N TYR A 450 -7.37 -13.51 -22.79
CA TYR A 450 -7.18 -12.94 -21.45
C TYR A 450 -6.68 -14.02 -20.45
N ASP A 451 -5.58 -14.69 -20.82
CA ASP A 451 -4.98 -15.78 -20.05
C ASP A 451 -3.80 -15.30 -19.17
N ALA A 452 -3.14 -16.20 -18.44
CA ALA A 452 -2.04 -15.87 -17.55
C ALA A 452 -0.86 -15.14 -18.24
N ARG A 453 -0.62 -15.37 -19.54
CA ARG A 453 0.44 -14.67 -20.29
C ARG A 453 0.05 -13.20 -20.52
N PHE A 454 -1.21 -12.97 -20.87
CA PHE A 454 -1.73 -11.61 -20.93
C PHE A 454 -1.72 -10.94 -19.55
N GLY A 455 -2.02 -11.68 -18.49
CA GLY A 455 -1.93 -11.20 -17.10
C GLY A 455 -0.52 -10.75 -16.72
N ALA A 456 0.50 -11.51 -17.14
CA ALA A 456 1.89 -11.10 -16.96
C ALA A 456 2.23 -9.81 -17.76
N THR A 457 1.60 -9.60 -18.92
CA THR A 457 1.72 -8.34 -19.67
C THR A 457 1.06 -7.19 -18.89
N LEU A 458 -0.17 -7.38 -18.39
CA LEU A 458 -0.91 -6.41 -17.55
C LEU A 458 -0.15 -6.02 -16.28
N ALA A 459 0.65 -6.92 -15.72
CA ALA A 459 1.45 -6.65 -14.54
C ALA A 459 2.58 -5.62 -14.77
N ILE A 460 3.05 -5.42 -16.01
CA ILE A 460 4.15 -4.52 -16.33
C ILE A 460 3.91 -3.08 -15.83
N PRO A 461 2.82 -2.38 -16.21
CA PRO A 461 2.53 -1.03 -15.73
C PRO A 461 2.29 -1.00 -14.22
N VAL A 462 1.69 -2.04 -13.64
CA VAL A 462 1.42 -2.13 -12.19
C VAL A 462 2.71 -2.16 -11.39
N VAL A 463 3.67 -2.99 -11.81
CA VAL A 463 4.99 -3.10 -11.19
C VAL A 463 5.80 -1.83 -11.41
N LEU A 464 5.76 -1.26 -12.61
CA LEU A 464 6.45 -0.01 -12.91
C LEU A 464 5.97 1.12 -12.00
N ASN A 465 4.65 1.27 -11.83
CA ASN A 465 4.05 2.25 -10.93
C ASN A 465 4.57 2.09 -9.50
N GLU A 466 4.58 0.85 -9.01
CA GLU A 466 5.06 0.54 -7.66
C GLU A 466 6.55 0.82 -7.48
N VAL A 467 7.39 0.48 -8.48
CA VAL A 467 8.83 0.76 -8.46
C VAL A 467 9.11 2.26 -8.46
N ILE A 468 8.41 3.04 -9.29
CA ILE A 468 8.59 4.49 -9.37
C ILE A 468 8.23 5.14 -8.03
N ILE A 469 7.07 4.82 -7.46
CA ILE A 469 6.63 5.36 -6.16
C ILE A 469 7.61 5.00 -5.06
N ARG A 470 8.04 3.74 -5.01
CA ARG A 470 9.02 3.27 -4.01
C ARG A 470 10.36 3.98 -4.16
N LEU A 471 10.82 4.21 -5.38
CA LEU A 471 12.06 4.90 -5.66
C LEU A 471 12.01 6.35 -5.15
N PHE A 472 10.98 7.11 -5.53
CA PHE A 472 10.85 8.52 -5.12
C PHE A 472 10.69 8.68 -3.61
N TRP A 473 9.86 7.85 -2.98
CA TRP A 473 9.74 7.85 -1.52
C TRP A 473 11.08 7.51 -0.85
N THR A 474 11.81 6.51 -1.36
CA THR A 474 13.14 6.15 -0.83
C THR A 474 14.13 7.31 -0.96
N ILE A 475 14.15 8.00 -2.10
CA ILE A 475 14.99 9.19 -2.33
C ILE A 475 14.67 10.27 -1.29
N LYS A 476 13.38 10.59 -1.09
CA LYS A 476 12.97 11.58 -0.07
C LYS A 476 13.42 11.17 1.34
N GLN A 477 13.19 9.93 1.73
CA GLN A 477 13.54 9.47 3.07
C GLN A 477 15.07 9.52 3.34
N VAL A 478 15.89 9.21 2.33
CA VAL A 478 17.35 9.21 2.49
C VAL A 478 17.93 10.61 2.43
N TYR A 479 17.55 11.42 1.42
CA TYR A 479 18.23 12.69 1.15
C TYR A 479 17.57 13.90 1.82
N TYR A 480 16.26 13.88 2.03
CA TYR A 480 15.55 14.98 2.68
C TYR A 480 15.40 14.73 4.17
N ASN A 481 14.97 13.52 4.56
CA ASN A 481 14.78 13.16 5.98
C ASN A 481 16.04 12.59 6.65
N ASN A 482 17.17 12.48 5.94
CA ASN A 482 18.44 11.97 6.44
C ASN A 482 18.35 10.58 7.11
N LYS A 483 17.39 9.74 6.72
CA LYS A 483 17.23 8.38 7.26
C LYS A 483 18.25 7.43 6.63
N GLN A 484 18.81 6.51 7.42
CA GLN A 484 19.73 5.50 6.89
C GLN A 484 19.05 4.58 5.87
N LEU A 485 19.68 4.35 4.72
CA LEU A 485 19.10 3.51 3.65
C LEU A 485 18.66 2.12 4.12
N LYS A 486 19.42 1.49 5.04
CA LYS A 486 19.07 0.17 5.61
C LYS A 486 17.76 0.19 6.41
N SER A 487 17.41 1.30 7.06
CA SER A 487 16.15 1.40 7.80
C SER A 487 14.97 1.63 6.84
N VAL A 488 15.18 2.35 5.74
CA VAL A 488 14.18 2.65 4.70
C VAL A 488 13.86 1.41 3.85
N LEU A 489 14.86 0.60 3.50
CA LEU A 489 14.70 -0.62 2.69
C LEU A 489 14.07 -1.81 3.42
N LYS A 490 13.67 -1.67 4.70
CA LYS A 490 12.83 -2.68 5.36
C LYS A 490 11.44 -2.67 4.72
N ILE A 491 11.30 -3.43 3.63
CA ILE A 491 10.08 -3.59 2.83
C ILE A 491 8.90 -3.92 3.77
N ASN A 492 7.77 -3.25 3.58
CA ASN A 492 6.43 -3.52 4.13
C ASN A 492 5.97 -2.90 5.47
N LYS A 493 6.70 -1.98 6.12
CA LYS A 493 6.19 -1.37 7.37
C LYS A 493 5.81 0.11 7.32
N SER A 494 6.03 0.80 6.20
CA SER A 494 5.68 2.23 6.12
C SER A 494 4.22 2.42 5.72
N ARG A 495 3.46 3.08 6.59
CA ARG A 495 2.08 3.50 6.33
C ARG A 495 1.99 4.54 5.21
N GLU A 496 2.99 5.41 5.13
CA GLU A 496 3.12 6.38 4.04
C GLU A 496 3.19 5.70 2.68
N MET A 497 3.97 4.62 2.60
CA MET A 497 4.10 3.82 1.38
C MET A 497 2.75 3.22 0.96
N ASP A 498 1.98 2.71 1.93
CA ASP A 498 0.66 2.13 1.64
C ASP A 498 -0.29 3.18 1.05
N ARG A 499 -0.29 4.39 1.61
CA ARG A 499 -1.09 5.50 1.10
C ARG A 499 -0.63 5.97 -0.28
N LEU A 500 0.67 6.10 -0.53
CA LEU A 500 1.18 6.48 -1.85
C LEU A 500 0.88 5.42 -2.91
N LEU A 501 1.01 4.13 -2.57
CA LEU A 501 0.65 3.04 -3.48
C LEU A 501 -0.86 2.99 -3.74
N LEU A 502 -1.70 3.30 -2.76
CA LEU A 502 -3.14 3.44 -2.97
C LEU A 502 -3.44 4.53 -4.01
N VAL A 503 -2.87 5.72 -3.85
CA VAL A 503 -3.08 6.87 -4.74
C VAL A 503 -2.56 6.57 -6.15
N GLY A 504 -1.36 6.01 -6.25
CA GLY A 504 -0.76 5.68 -7.54
C GLY A 504 -1.50 4.58 -8.28
N GLN A 505 -1.88 3.48 -7.61
CA GLN A 505 -2.63 2.39 -8.25
C GLN A 505 -4.07 2.79 -8.55
N GLY A 506 -4.69 3.62 -7.71
CA GLY A 506 -6.01 4.20 -7.97
C GLY A 506 -6.01 5.09 -9.21
N THR A 507 -5.00 5.93 -9.36
CA THR A 507 -4.84 6.78 -10.56
C THR A 507 -4.62 5.97 -11.83
N LEU A 508 -3.81 4.89 -11.77
CA LEU A 508 -3.66 3.94 -12.87
C LEU A 508 -5.01 3.33 -13.27
N CYS A 509 -5.76 2.80 -12.29
CA CYS A 509 -7.06 2.17 -12.53
C CYS A 509 -8.09 3.16 -13.07
N LEU A 510 -8.02 4.44 -12.68
CA LEU A 510 -8.89 5.48 -13.22
C LEU A 510 -8.65 5.68 -14.73
N VAL A 511 -7.39 5.80 -15.15
CA VAL A 511 -7.03 5.95 -16.57
C VAL A 511 -7.43 4.70 -17.37
N ASP A 512 -7.11 3.52 -16.85
CA ASP A 512 -7.50 2.22 -17.44
C ASP A 512 -9.03 2.11 -17.60
N GLY A 513 -9.77 2.39 -16.52
CA GLY A 513 -11.23 2.30 -16.50
C GLY A 513 -11.88 3.26 -17.50
N ILE A 514 -11.38 4.49 -17.62
CA ILE A 514 -11.85 5.47 -18.62
C ILE A 514 -11.60 4.96 -20.04
N ASP A 515 -10.41 4.42 -20.33
CA ASP A 515 -10.10 3.86 -21.66
C ASP A 515 -11.00 2.67 -22.00
N ALA A 516 -11.14 1.72 -21.08
CA ALA A 516 -11.97 0.54 -21.25
C ALA A 516 -13.44 0.91 -21.47
N PHE A 517 -13.97 1.87 -20.70
CA PHE A 517 -15.34 2.37 -20.85
C PHE A 517 -15.54 3.06 -22.20
N ALA A 518 -14.66 3.98 -22.58
CA ALA A 518 -14.77 4.72 -23.84
C ALA A 518 -14.69 3.78 -25.05
N ARG A 519 -13.69 2.88 -25.10
CA ARG A 519 -13.46 1.99 -26.26
C ARG A 519 -14.42 0.81 -26.35
N SER A 520 -15.19 0.53 -25.29
CA SER A 520 -16.28 -0.45 -25.31
C SER A 520 -17.62 0.12 -25.78
N GLY A 521 -17.65 1.39 -26.21
CA GLY A 521 -18.87 2.08 -26.61
C GLY A 521 -19.69 2.55 -25.41
N GLY A 522 -19.02 3.05 -24.37
CA GLY A 522 -19.66 3.51 -23.13
C GLY A 522 -20.20 2.37 -22.27
N GLY A 523 -19.48 1.24 -22.20
CA GLY A 523 -19.89 0.07 -21.40
C GLY A 523 -20.98 -0.81 -22.03
N GLN A 524 -21.42 -0.52 -23.26
CA GLN A 524 -22.43 -1.35 -23.95
C GLN A 524 -21.91 -2.76 -24.27
N ASN A 525 -20.61 -2.91 -24.51
CA ASN A 525 -19.98 -4.21 -24.75
C ASN A 525 -19.07 -4.60 -23.56
N PHE A 526 -19.66 -5.29 -22.58
CA PHE A 526 -18.95 -5.74 -21.38
C PHE A 526 -17.78 -6.68 -21.67
N VAL A 527 -17.88 -7.56 -22.68
CA VAL A 527 -16.76 -8.44 -23.06
C VAL A 527 -15.58 -7.59 -23.51
N LEU A 528 -15.81 -6.60 -24.37
CA LEU A 528 -14.75 -5.72 -24.84
C LEU A 528 -14.20 -4.82 -23.73
N MET A 529 -15.07 -4.33 -22.83
CA MET A 529 -14.66 -3.53 -21.69
C MET A 529 -13.71 -4.32 -20.79
N LEU A 530 -14.10 -5.53 -20.37
CA LEU A 530 -13.29 -6.37 -19.49
C LEU A 530 -12.02 -6.91 -20.18
N SER A 531 -12.06 -7.16 -21.50
CA SER A 531 -10.86 -7.50 -22.27
C SER A 531 -9.80 -6.38 -22.32
N ARG A 532 -10.20 -5.14 -22.02
CA ARG A 532 -9.31 -3.96 -21.96
C ARG A 532 -8.84 -3.63 -20.56
N MET A 533 -9.72 -3.79 -19.57
CA MET A 533 -9.40 -3.46 -18.18
C MET A 533 -8.16 -4.21 -17.68
N ASN A 534 -7.34 -3.56 -16.88
CA ASN A 534 -6.17 -4.15 -16.26
C ASN A 534 -6.53 -4.86 -14.94
N LEU A 535 -6.97 -6.12 -15.01
CA LEU A 535 -7.39 -6.90 -13.84
C LEU A 535 -6.30 -6.99 -12.75
N VAL A 536 -5.02 -7.02 -13.14
CA VAL A 536 -3.89 -7.03 -12.20
C VAL A 536 -3.81 -5.71 -11.44
N GLY A 537 -3.98 -4.58 -12.13
CA GLY A 537 -4.04 -3.25 -11.55
C GLY A 537 -5.21 -3.09 -10.59
N TRP A 538 -6.42 -3.48 -11.01
CA TRP A 538 -7.62 -3.44 -10.16
C TRP A 538 -7.48 -4.32 -8.91
N THR A 539 -6.87 -5.51 -9.04
CA THR A 539 -6.57 -6.39 -7.90
C THR A 539 -5.58 -5.71 -6.96
N ARG A 540 -4.49 -5.13 -7.50
CA ARG A 540 -3.49 -4.44 -6.69
C ARG A 540 -4.06 -3.22 -5.97
N PHE A 541 -4.88 -2.43 -6.66
CA PHE A 541 -5.59 -1.28 -6.09
C PHE A 541 -6.52 -1.71 -4.94
N GLY A 542 -7.30 -2.78 -5.13
CA GLY A 542 -8.15 -3.36 -4.07
C GLY A 542 -7.34 -3.79 -2.84
N MET A 543 -6.18 -4.43 -3.04
CA MET A 543 -5.28 -4.79 -1.93
C MET A 543 -4.73 -3.56 -1.20
N CYS A 544 -4.33 -2.50 -1.92
CA CYS A 544 -3.87 -1.25 -1.32
C CYS A 544 -5.01 -0.57 -0.53
N ALA A 545 -6.23 -0.57 -1.08
CA ALA A 545 -7.40 0.03 -0.43
C ALA A 545 -7.78 -0.70 0.85
N PHE A 546 -7.74 -2.05 0.82
CA PHE A 546 -7.95 -2.86 2.02
C PHE A 546 -6.90 -2.56 3.10
N LYS A 547 -5.61 -2.53 2.71
CA LYS A 547 -4.52 -2.26 3.66
C LYS A 547 -4.66 -0.87 4.29
N GLU A 548 -5.00 0.14 3.48
CA GLU A 548 -5.19 1.49 4.00
C GLU A 548 -6.43 1.62 4.89
N THR A 549 -7.51 0.91 4.55
CA THR A 549 -8.70 0.84 5.41
C THR A 549 -8.35 0.22 6.78
N ALA A 550 -7.53 -0.83 6.80
CA ALA A 550 -7.05 -1.44 8.04
C ALA A 550 -6.16 -0.48 8.85
N ASN A 551 -5.33 0.33 8.17
CA ASN A 551 -4.52 1.37 8.82
C ASN A 551 -5.43 2.43 9.49
N ILE A 552 -6.44 2.93 8.77
CA ILE A 552 -7.42 3.90 9.30
C ILE A 552 -8.19 3.33 10.50
N TYR A 553 -8.60 2.07 10.44
CA TYR A 553 -9.27 1.41 11.55
C TYR A 553 -8.37 1.29 12.79
N THR A 554 -7.09 0.97 12.58
CA THR A 554 -6.09 0.88 13.65
C THR A 554 -5.89 2.23 14.34
N ASP A 555 -5.81 3.31 13.57
CA ASP A 555 -5.76 4.68 14.11
C ASP A 555 -6.96 5.02 14.96
N SER A 556 -8.17 4.75 14.45
CA SER A 556 -9.39 5.02 15.21
C SER A 556 -9.41 4.27 16.54
N LYS A 557 -8.91 3.02 16.55
CA LYS A 557 -8.77 2.25 17.78
C LYS A 557 -7.73 2.86 18.73
N ASN A 558 -6.62 3.36 18.20
CA ASN A 558 -5.56 3.98 19.00
C ASN A 558 -5.98 5.34 19.57
N LEU A 559 -6.72 6.15 18.81
CA LEU A 559 -7.35 7.39 19.30
C LEU A 559 -8.29 7.12 20.46
N LYS A 560 -9.19 6.12 20.33
CA LYS A 560 -10.06 5.69 21.43
C LYS A 560 -9.30 5.15 22.65
N LYS A 561 -8.06 4.69 22.48
CA LYS A 561 -7.21 4.28 23.59
C LYS A 561 -6.64 5.53 24.28
N LEU A 562 -6.11 6.48 23.51
CA LEU A 562 -5.64 7.77 24.01
C LEU A 562 -6.74 8.49 24.80
N ASP A 563 -7.95 8.60 24.26
CA ASP A 563 -9.08 9.26 24.94
C ASP A 563 -9.38 8.62 26.30
N ARG A 564 -9.38 7.28 26.37
CA ARG A 564 -9.63 6.54 27.63
C ARG A 564 -8.49 6.67 28.63
N ASP A 565 -7.26 6.76 28.16
CA ASP A 565 -6.11 6.91 29.04
C ASP A 565 -6.04 8.36 29.57
N LEU A 566 -6.38 9.36 28.74
CA LEU A 566 -6.56 10.75 29.16
C LEU A 566 -7.68 10.89 30.19
N GLU A 567 -8.85 10.27 29.96
CA GLU A 567 -9.99 10.31 30.90
C GLU A 567 -9.59 9.79 32.29
N LYS A 568 -8.81 8.70 32.35
CA LYS A 568 -8.29 8.19 33.63
C LYS A 568 -7.30 9.15 34.30
N GLU A 569 -6.43 9.80 33.53
CA GLU A 569 -5.51 10.80 34.09
C GLU A 569 -6.29 11.99 34.67
N TRP A 570 -7.33 12.46 33.98
CA TRP A 570 -8.23 13.51 34.47
C TRP A 570 -8.95 13.09 35.76
N GLU A 571 -9.47 11.86 35.84
CA GLU A 571 -10.08 11.34 37.06
C GLU A 571 -9.10 11.26 38.23
N LEU A 572 -7.84 10.90 37.98
CA LEU A 572 -6.80 10.85 39.00
C LEU A 572 -6.43 12.24 39.49
N LEU A 573 -6.28 13.21 38.58
CA LEU A 573 -6.02 14.60 38.92
C LEU A 573 -7.16 15.20 39.76
N LEU A 574 -8.41 14.97 39.36
CA LEU A 574 -9.58 15.41 40.11
C LEU A 574 -9.64 14.80 41.52
N LYS A 575 -9.28 13.52 41.67
CA LYS A 575 -9.20 12.87 42.99
C LYS A 575 -8.06 13.40 43.85
N SER A 576 -6.97 13.86 43.24
CA SER A 576 -5.83 14.42 43.96
C SER A 576 -6.01 15.88 44.38
N SER A 577 -6.94 16.60 43.73
CA SER A 577 -7.25 17.99 44.05
C SER A 577 -8.40 18.17 45.05
N LEU A 578 -9.15 17.09 45.33
CA LEU A 578 -10.14 16.97 46.41
C LEU A 578 -9.47 16.43 47.68
#